data_AF-A0AAP9DX95-F1
#
_entry.id   AF-A0AAP9DX95-F1
#
_cell.length_a   1.000
_cell.length_b   1.000
_cell.length_c   1.000
_cell.angle_alpha   90.00
_cell.angle_beta   90.00
_cell.angle_gamma   90.00
#
_symmetry.space_group_name_H-M   'P 1'
#
loop_
_entity.id
_entity.type
_entity.pdbx_description
1 polymer ?
#
loop_
_entity_poly.entity_id
_entity_poly.type
_entity_poly.pdbx_seq_one_letter_code
_entity_poly.pdbx_strand_id
1 'polypeptide(L)'
;MAMNLFEKIFNYQIMSKLGEAGAFAITSQERSWLKAMLNHPASAEAFSPETLAKLAAALRDEADFELAEHVAEKAASIERHAYHPLLRPLRRIIAAQQGIRVSYQLKHGGMQPAQSGFPYKLEYSMVKREWYLLWYNPRRRMLMSTRLRNIAEADMEPVPAGMAEIWLSRIAAVLDTRKEHAVIEVVRMYNRELSRIMYAFSCFEKEVEYADEEDTYRIRLTFLGDECEYVLSKIRFLGMRVRIVDGDKLQRRMRESAAKALARYGIAAEDSEAGSSHND
;
A
#
# COMPACT_ATOMS: atom_id res chain seq x y z
N MET A 1 -4.82 -17.92 28.62
CA MET A 1 -5.58 -17.30 27.51
C MET A 1 -4.59 -16.58 26.62
N ALA A 2 -4.37 -17.07 25.41
CA ALA A 2 -3.46 -16.44 24.46
C ALA A 2 -4.14 -15.19 23.87
N MET A 3 -3.69 -14.00 24.27
CA MET A 3 -4.12 -12.74 23.64
C MET A 3 -3.54 -12.68 22.24
N ASN A 4 -4.42 -12.70 21.25
CA ASN A 4 -4.08 -12.57 19.85
C ASN A 4 -3.71 -11.10 19.57
N LEU A 5 -2.43 -10.79 19.40
CA LEU A 5 -1.92 -9.42 19.17
C LEU A 5 -2.56 -8.71 17.96
N PHE A 6 -3.24 -9.45 17.08
CA PHE A 6 -3.82 -8.96 15.85
C PHE A 6 -5.31 -8.56 15.93
N GLU A 7 -6.01 -8.84 17.03
CA GLU A 7 -7.44 -8.50 17.15
C GLU A 7 -7.72 -7.01 17.35
N LYS A 8 -6.69 -6.21 17.70
CA LYS A 8 -6.85 -4.80 18.06
C LYS A 8 -6.90 -3.82 16.88
N ILE A 9 -6.66 -4.28 15.64
CA ILE A 9 -6.46 -3.39 14.48
C ILE A 9 -7.79 -2.94 13.82
N PHE A 10 -8.94 -3.52 14.17
CA PHE A 10 -10.19 -3.30 13.42
C PHE A 10 -11.31 -2.54 14.13
N ASN A 11 -11.02 -1.64 15.07
CA ASN A 11 -12.10 -0.87 15.69
C ASN A 11 -11.86 0.65 15.68
N TYR A 12 -11.85 1.23 14.48
CA TYR A 12 -11.83 2.67 14.25
C TYR A 12 -12.95 3.40 15.03
N GLN A 13 -14.11 2.77 15.18
CA GLN A 13 -15.24 3.33 15.93
C GLN A 13 -14.97 3.39 17.44
N ILE A 14 -14.30 2.39 18.02
CA ILE A 14 -13.90 2.40 19.44
C ILE A 14 -12.77 3.41 19.66
N MET A 15 -11.79 3.47 18.75
CA MET A 15 -10.69 4.44 18.80
C MET A 15 -11.18 5.89 18.67
N SER A 16 -12.18 6.16 17.82
CA SER A 16 -12.81 7.47 17.68
C SER A 16 -13.52 7.91 18.97
N LYS A 17 -14.31 7.02 19.58
CA LYS A 17 -15.03 7.31 20.84
C LYS A 17 -14.09 7.49 22.04
N LEU A 18 -13.00 6.72 22.10
CA LEU A 18 -11.94 6.87 23.11
C LEU A 18 -11.15 8.18 22.92
N GLY A 19 -10.90 8.58 21.67
CA GLY A 19 -10.30 9.87 21.31
C GLY A 19 -11.17 11.06 21.74
N GLU A 20 -12.49 10.99 21.55
CA GLU A 20 -13.45 11.99 22.03
C GLU A 20 -13.49 12.07 23.57
N ALA A 21 -13.25 10.97 24.27
CA ALA A 21 -13.18 10.90 25.72
C ALA A 21 -11.78 11.22 26.31
N GLY A 22 -10.80 11.57 25.48
CA GLY A 22 -9.42 11.85 25.91
C GLY A 22 -8.67 10.63 26.46
N ALA A 23 -9.23 9.43 26.35
CA ALA A 23 -8.70 8.21 26.92
C ALA A 23 -7.97 7.40 25.84
N PHE A 24 -6.67 7.62 25.67
CA PHE A 24 -5.86 6.77 24.82
C PHE A 24 -5.39 5.53 25.61
N ALA A 25 -6.03 4.38 25.39
CA ALA A 25 -5.66 3.09 25.98
C ALA A 25 -4.42 2.48 25.29
N ILE A 26 -3.31 3.20 25.31
CA ILE A 26 -2.01 2.72 24.86
C ILE A 26 -1.38 1.93 26.00
N THR A 27 -1.12 0.65 25.76
CA THR A 27 -0.46 -0.26 26.69
C THR A 27 1.00 0.14 26.90
N SER A 28 1.59 -0.23 28.04
CA SER A 28 3.02 -0.01 28.29
C SER A 28 3.90 -0.63 27.20
N GLN A 29 3.50 -1.76 26.62
CA GLN A 29 4.24 -2.39 25.52
C GLN A 29 4.23 -1.53 24.24
N GLU A 30 3.09 -0.96 23.87
CA GLU A 30 2.99 -0.04 22.72
C GLU A 30 3.82 1.24 22.96
N ARG A 31 3.91 1.72 24.22
CA ARG A 31 4.73 2.88 24.60
C ARG A 31 6.22 2.57 24.59
N SER A 32 6.65 1.43 25.13
CA SER A 32 8.03 0.95 25.05
C SER A 32 8.45 0.73 23.60
N TRP A 33 7.56 0.21 22.74
CA TRP A 33 7.82 0.08 21.31
C TRP A 33 8.00 1.45 20.64
N LEU A 34 7.11 2.42 20.92
CA LEU A 34 7.26 3.78 20.42
C LEU A 34 8.59 4.41 20.88
N LYS A 35 8.98 4.23 22.16
CA LYS A 35 10.26 4.71 22.70
C LYS A 35 11.45 4.14 21.91
N ALA A 36 11.44 2.83 21.63
CA ALA A 36 12.48 2.21 20.79
C ALA A 36 12.48 2.75 19.35
N MET A 37 11.31 2.99 18.76
CA MET A 37 11.21 3.58 17.42
C MET A 37 11.76 5.01 17.38
N LEU A 38 11.55 5.83 18.43
CA LEU A 38 12.09 7.19 18.50
C LEU A 38 13.63 7.23 18.50
N ASN A 39 14.29 6.16 18.97
CA ASN A 39 15.75 6.04 18.94
C ASN A 39 16.30 5.69 17.54
N HIS A 40 15.44 5.30 16.58
CA HIS A 40 15.87 5.02 15.21
C HIS A 40 16.34 6.32 14.50
N PRO A 41 17.44 6.31 13.72
CA PRO A 41 17.97 7.52 13.08
C PRO A 41 16.95 8.28 12.22
N ALA A 42 16.03 7.57 11.55
CA ALA A 42 14.98 8.19 10.72
C ALA A 42 13.94 9.00 11.53
N SER A 43 13.88 8.84 12.86
CA SER A 43 12.93 9.57 13.71
C SER A 43 13.18 11.07 13.71
N ALA A 44 14.45 11.49 13.59
CA ALA A 44 14.81 12.90 13.48
C ALA A 44 14.25 13.56 12.20
N GLU A 45 14.08 12.78 11.13
CA GLU A 45 13.50 13.26 9.87
C GLU A 45 11.97 13.19 9.87
N ALA A 46 11.40 12.21 10.57
CA ALA A 46 9.95 11.99 10.63
C ALA A 46 9.21 13.04 11.48
N PHE A 47 9.84 13.50 12.58
CA PHE A 47 9.23 14.41 13.55
C PHE A 47 9.87 15.80 13.51
N SER A 48 9.12 16.83 13.92
CA SER A 48 9.75 18.12 14.25
C SER A 48 10.56 17.96 15.54
N PRO A 49 11.61 18.78 15.76
CA PRO A 49 12.39 18.74 17.00
C PRO A 49 11.53 18.90 18.26
N GLU A 50 10.53 19.80 18.19
CA GLU A 50 9.60 20.04 19.30
C GLU A 50 8.70 18.82 19.59
N THR A 51 8.15 18.18 18.55
CA THR A 51 7.33 16.98 18.72
C THR A 51 8.16 15.81 19.25
N LEU A 52 9.37 15.63 18.74
CA LEU A 52 10.28 14.58 19.19
C LEU A 52 10.64 14.77 20.68
N ALA A 53 10.93 16.00 21.10
CA ALA A 53 11.20 16.31 22.51
C ALA A 53 9.99 16.02 23.41
N LYS A 54 8.77 16.37 22.98
CA LYS A 54 7.53 16.07 23.72
C LYS A 54 7.30 14.56 23.85
N LEU A 55 7.48 13.81 22.77
CA LEU A 55 7.32 12.35 22.77
C LEU A 55 8.38 11.67 23.64
N ALA A 56 9.64 12.09 23.53
CA ALA A 56 10.72 11.58 24.38
C ALA A 56 10.49 11.89 25.87
N ALA A 57 9.95 13.06 26.20
CA ALA A 57 9.57 13.41 27.57
C ALA A 57 8.41 12.55 28.09
N ALA A 58 7.38 12.31 27.26
CA ALA A 58 6.21 11.51 27.64
C ALA A 58 6.51 10.02 27.85
N LEU A 59 7.58 9.51 27.21
CA LEU A 59 7.97 8.10 27.25
C LEU A 59 9.20 7.84 28.13
N ARG A 60 9.62 8.84 28.92
CA ARG A 60 10.85 8.78 29.71
C ARG A 60 10.88 7.60 30.68
N ASP A 61 9.76 7.39 31.38
CA ASP A 61 9.63 6.40 32.45
C ASP A 61 9.25 5.00 31.93
N GLU A 62 9.03 4.85 30.63
CA GLU A 62 8.69 3.56 30.02
C GLU A 62 9.95 2.70 29.89
N ALA A 63 9.80 1.39 30.10
CA ALA A 63 10.91 0.45 29.96
C ALA A 63 11.46 0.46 28.52
N ASP A 64 12.77 0.33 28.37
CA ASP A 64 13.39 0.18 27.06
C ASP A 64 12.97 -1.14 26.43
N PHE A 65 12.62 -1.09 25.14
CA PHE A 65 12.30 -2.28 24.37
C PHE A 65 13.55 -2.73 23.62
N GLU A 66 14.18 -3.82 24.06
CA GLU A 66 15.39 -4.39 23.44
C GLU A 66 15.04 -5.13 22.13
N LEU A 67 14.67 -4.37 21.10
CA LEU A 67 14.35 -4.89 19.77
C LEU A 67 15.56 -5.56 19.11
N ALA A 68 16.77 -5.04 19.36
CA ALA A 68 18.01 -5.46 18.70
C ALA A 68 18.47 -6.86 19.10
N GLU A 69 18.20 -7.30 20.34
CA GLU A 69 18.51 -8.68 20.77
C GLU A 69 17.53 -9.71 20.21
N HIS A 70 16.28 -9.31 19.94
CA HIS A 70 15.20 -10.24 19.59
C HIS A 70 14.89 -10.30 18.08
N VAL A 71 15.29 -9.28 17.31
CA VAL A 71 15.01 -9.19 15.87
C VAL A 71 16.29 -8.83 15.13
N ALA A 72 17.10 -9.84 14.83
CA ALA A 72 18.24 -9.68 13.93
C ALA A 72 17.76 -9.77 12.48
N GLU A 73 17.77 -8.64 11.75
CA GLU A 73 17.49 -8.63 10.32
C GLU A 73 18.66 -9.28 9.56
N LYS A 74 18.51 -10.57 9.23
CA LYS A 74 19.49 -11.28 8.40
C LYS A 74 19.37 -10.80 6.95
N ALA A 75 20.48 -10.36 6.38
CA ALA A 75 20.59 -9.91 4.98
C ALA A 75 19.73 -8.69 4.62
N ALA A 76 19.74 -7.66 5.48
CA ALA A 76 19.17 -6.35 5.15
C ALA A 76 19.81 -5.79 3.87
N SER A 77 18.99 -5.45 2.88
CA SER A 77 19.43 -4.59 1.77
C SER A 77 19.64 -3.18 2.31
N ILE A 78 20.63 -2.45 1.81
CA ILE A 78 20.93 -1.07 2.26
C ILE A 78 19.70 -0.18 2.01
N GLU A 79 18.89 0.04 3.05
CA GLU A 79 17.78 0.99 3.02
C GLU A 79 18.37 2.40 3.07
N ARG A 80 18.40 3.07 1.91
CA ARG A 80 19.09 4.36 1.81
C ARG A 80 18.32 5.50 2.47
N HIS A 81 16.98 5.47 2.48
CA HIS A 81 16.14 6.51 3.09
C HIS A 81 14.75 5.94 3.43
N ALA A 82 14.46 5.67 4.70
CA ALA A 82 13.10 5.36 5.16
C ALA A 82 12.18 6.59 5.04
N TYR A 83 12.75 7.80 5.21
CA TYR A 83 12.08 9.08 5.03
C TYR A 83 12.85 9.92 4.01
N HIS A 84 12.16 10.56 3.06
CA HIS A 84 12.81 11.38 2.03
C HIS A 84 12.58 12.87 2.34
N PRO A 85 13.61 13.75 2.27
CA PRO A 85 13.49 15.17 2.65
C PRO A 85 12.34 15.93 1.95
N LEU A 86 12.07 15.58 0.69
CA LEU A 86 10.98 16.18 -0.09
C LEU A 86 9.56 15.75 0.32
N LEU A 87 9.37 14.74 1.18
CA LEU A 87 8.03 14.28 1.57
C LEU A 87 7.24 15.40 2.26
N ARG A 88 7.85 16.07 3.23
CA ARG A 88 7.18 17.12 4.01
C ARG A 88 6.84 18.36 3.15
N PRO A 89 7.75 18.93 2.35
CA PRO A 89 7.43 20.00 1.40
C PRO A 89 6.33 19.61 0.41
N LEU A 90 6.45 18.46 -0.27
CA LEU A 90 5.48 18.03 -1.28
C LEU A 90 4.10 17.78 -0.67
N ARG A 91 4.02 17.19 0.53
CA ARG A 91 2.75 17.01 1.25
C ARG A 91 2.08 18.35 1.54
N ARG A 92 2.84 19.38 1.92
CA ARG A 92 2.31 20.74 2.14
C ARG A 92 1.78 21.35 0.85
N ILE A 93 2.49 21.19 -0.26
CA ILE A 93 2.07 21.69 -1.57
C ILE A 93 0.76 21.02 -2.01
N ILE A 94 0.67 19.69 -1.89
CA ILE A 94 -0.56 18.93 -2.20
C ILE A 94 -1.72 19.37 -1.32
N ALA A 95 -1.49 19.49 0.00
CA ALA A 95 -2.54 19.91 0.94
C ALA A 95 -3.02 21.35 0.67
N ALA A 96 -2.12 22.24 0.25
CA ALA A 96 -2.46 23.61 -0.15
C ALA A 96 -3.05 23.71 -1.57
N GLN A 97 -3.20 22.57 -2.28
CA GLN A 97 -3.65 22.49 -3.66
C GLN A 97 -2.89 23.45 -4.60
N GLN A 98 -1.59 23.58 -4.36
CA GLN A 98 -0.70 24.40 -5.19
C GLN A 98 0.01 23.53 -6.22
N GLY A 99 0.54 24.19 -7.24
CA GLY A 99 1.28 23.58 -8.32
C GLY A 99 2.71 23.29 -7.87
N ILE A 100 3.41 22.55 -8.70
CA ILE A 100 4.83 22.29 -8.54
C ILE A 100 5.55 22.72 -9.81
N ARG A 101 6.79 23.17 -9.62
CA ARG A 101 7.81 23.20 -10.65
C ARG A 101 8.88 22.21 -10.26
N VAL A 102 9.07 21.16 -11.08
CA VAL A 102 9.96 20.05 -10.77
C VAL A 102 11.02 19.86 -11.84
N SER A 103 12.27 19.71 -11.42
CA SER A 103 13.39 19.25 -12.26
C SER A 103 13.85 17.88 -11.78
N TYR A 104 14.20 16.98 -12.71
CA TYR A 104 14.59 15.62 -12.34
C TYR A 104 15.62 15.02 -13.29
N GLN A 105 16.43 14.11 -12.73
CA GLN A 105 17.47 13.39 -13.46
C GLN A 105 16.86 12.21 -14.23
N LEU A 106 17.25 12.11 -15.50
CA LEU A 106 16.97 10.98 -16.37
C LEU A 106 17.96 9.84 -16.11
N LYS A 107 17.57 8.62 -16.46
CA LYS A 107 18.40 7.42 -16.30
C LYS A 107 19.74 7.50 -17.06
N HIS A 108 19.83 8.31 -18.11
CA HIS A 108 21.03 8.47 -18.94
C HIS A 108 21.90 9.67 -18.50
N GLY A 109 21.71 10.21 -17.29
CA GLY A 109 22.52 11.31 -16.74
C GLY A 109 22.09 12.71 -17.19
N GLY A 110 21.20 12.84 -18.17
CA GLY A 110 20.61 14.12 -18.57
C GLY A 110 19.63 14.67 -17.51
N MET A 111 19.49 15.98 -17.45
CA MET A 111 18.50 16.66 -16.60
C MET A 111 17.29 17.04 -17.43
N GLN A 112 16.08 16.70 -16.96
CA GLN A 112 14.87 17.30 -17.53
C GLN A 112 14.74 18.73 -17.01
N PRO A 113 14.52 19.71 -17.90
CA PRO A 113 14.31 21.10 -17.49
C PRO A 113 13.05 21.20 -16.64
N ALA A 114 12.99 22.25 -15.81
CA ALA A 114 11.90 22.49 -14.88
C ALA A 114 10.53 22.42 -15.58
N GLN A 115 9.67 21.50 -15.14
CA GLN A 115 8.32 21.33 -15.65
C GLN A 115 7.30 21.75 -14.60
N SER A 116 6.35 22.59 -15.02
CA SER A 116 5.18 22.92 -14.22
C SER A 116 4.16 21.79 -14.26
N GLY A 117 3.52 21.54 -13.13
CA GLY A 117 2.44 20.57 -13.02
C GLY A 117 1.69 20.69 -11.71
N PHE A 118 0.80 19.74 -11.47
CA PHE A 118 -0.07 19.70 -10.30
C PHE A 118 0.11 18.39 -9.55
N PRO A 119 0.73 18.39 -8.35
CA PRO A 119 0.91 17.17 -7.58
C PRO A 119 -0.43 16.73 -6.95
N TYR A 120 -0.70 15.43 -6.92
CA TYR A 120 -1.95 14.93 -6.33
C TYR A 120 -1.75 13.78 -5.35
N LYS A 121 -0.64 13.04 -5.42
CA LYS A 121 -0.38 11.92 -4.49
C LYS A 121 1.11 11.69 -4.30
N LEU A 122 1.50 11.39 -3.06
CA LEU A 122 2.77 10.76 -2.73
C LEU A 122 2.51 9.28 -2.47
N GLU A 123 3.30 8.42 -3.08
CA GLU A 123 3.10 6.97 -3.01
C GLU A 123 4.41 6.26 -2.67
N TYR A 124 4.36 5.37 -1.70
CA TYR A 124 5.46 4.46 -1.42
C TYR A 124 5.22 3.12 -2.12
N SER A 125 6.08 2.78 -3.07
CA SER A 125 6.01 1.48 -3.74
C SER A 125 6.67 0.43 -2.85
N MET A 126 5.88 -0.45 -2.24
CA MET A 126 6.40 -1.56 -1.42
C MET A 126 7.29 -2.52 -2.24
N VAL A 127 6.97 -2.71 -3.53
CA VAL A 127 7.75 -3.58 -4.43
C VAL A 127 9.11 -2.97 -4.76
N LYS A 128 9.15 -1.67 -5.05
CA LYS A 128 10.39 -0.97 -5.43
C LYS A 128 11.14 -0.37 -4.24
N ARG A 129 10.54 -0.40 -3.04
CA ARG A 129 11.01 0.23 -1.80
C ARG A 129 11.41 1.70 -2.00
N GLU A 130 10.58 2.44 -2.72
CA GLU A 130 10.88 3.80 -3.16
C GLU A 130 9.64 4.68 -3.13
N TRP A 131 9.85 5.95 -2.77
CA TRP A 131 8.83 6.98 -2.84
C TRP A 131 8.71 7.57 -4.25
N TYR A 132 7.46 7.82 -4.65
CA TYR A 132 7.07 8.42 -5.91
C TYR A 132 6.17 9.65 -5.68
N LEU A 133 6.39 10.66 -6.50
CA LEU A 133 5.50 11.80 -6.68
C LEU A 133 4.63 11.53 -7.90
N LEU A 134 3.32 11.47 -7.68
CA LEU A 134 2.33 11.41 -8.75
C LEU A 134 1.77 12.82 -8.98
N TRP A 135 1.86 13.27 -10.23
CA TRP A 135 1.52 14.63 -10.59
C TRP A 135 0.93 14.69 -11.99
N TYR A 136 0.06 15.66 -12.26
CA TYR A 136 -0.54 15.91 -13.55
C TYR A 136 0.25 17.00 -14.27
N ASN A 137 0.54 16.81 -15.56
CA ASN A 137 1.11 17.83 -16.42
C ASN A 137 -0.01 18.44 -17.28
N PRO A 138 -0.49 19.67 -16.98
CA PRO A 138 -1.61 20.28 -17.71
C PRO A 138 -1.31 20.55 -19.19
N ARG A 139 -0.03 20.83 -19.54
CA ARG A 139 0.38 21.10 -20.91
C ARG A 139 0.30 19.84 -21.77
N ARG A 140 0.73 18.70 -21.23
CA ARG A 140 0.69 17.40 -21.91
C ARG A 140 -0.63 16.64 -21.70
N ARG A 141 -1.45 17.08 -20.75
CA ARG A 141 -2.67 16.39 -20.28
C ARG A 141 -2.41 14.95 -19.84
N MET A 142 -1.28 14.70 -19.19
CA MET A 142 -0.84 13.37 -18.79
C MET A 142 -0.57 13.29 -17.28
N LEU A 143 -0.89 12.14 -16.70
CA LEU A 143 -0.42 11.76 -15.37
C LEU A 143 1.05 11.31 -15.46
N MET A 144 1.86 11.83 -14.56
CA MET A 144 3.30 11.64 -14.47
C MET A 144 3.63 10.96 -13.14
N SER A 145 4.67 10.13 -13.14
CA SER A 145 5.19 9.49 -11.93
C SER A 145 6.70 9.69 -11.90
N THR A 146 7.19 10.36 -10.85
CA THR A 146 8.61 10.68 -10.68
C THR A 146 9.10 10.12 -9.35
N ARG A 147 10.22 9.37 -9.38
CA ARG A 147 10.89 8.90 -8.17
C ARG A 147 11.42 10.10 -7.38
N LEU A 148 11.16 10.15 -6.08
CA LEU A 148 11.61 11.27 -5.25
C LEU A 148 13.13 11.45 -5.29
N ARG A 149 13.89 10.36 -5.27
CA ARG A 149 15.36 10.40 -5.36
C ARG A 149 15.90 10.99 -6.68
N ASN A 150 15.09 11.02 -7.73
CA ASN A 150 15.49 11.58 -9.02
C ASN A 150 15.15 13.07 -9.11
N ILE A 151 14.35 13.61 -8.19
CA ILE A 151 14.01 15.03 -8.16
C ILE A 151 15.24 15.79 -7.69
N ALA A 152 15.73 16.70 -8.52
CA ALA A 152 16.82 17.59 -8.17
C ALA A 152 16.27 18.80 -7.39
N GLU A 153 15.21 19.42 -7.91
CA GLU A 153 14.56 20.57 -7.28
C GLU A 153 13.03 20.46 -7.43
N ALA A 154 12.31 20.91 -6.41
CA ALA A 154 10.85 20.98 -6.42
C ALA A 154 10.38 22.22 -5.65
N ASP A 155 9.83 23.18 -6.39
CA ASP A 155 9.30 24.43 -5.85
C ASP A 155 7.78 24.50 -5.98
N MET A 156 7.15 25.21 -5.05
CA MET A 156 5.74 25.53 -5.11
C MET A 156 5.48 26.56 -6.22
N GLU A 157 4.43 26.35 -7.01
CA GLU A 157 3.95 27.31 -8.00
C GLU A 157 2.48 27.65 -7.72
N PRO A 158 2.10 28.95 -7.69
CA PRO A 158 0.72 29.32 -7.43
C PRO A 158 -0.20 28.80 -8.53
N VAL A 159 -1.35 28.26 -8.12
CA VAL A 159 -2.40 27.81 -9.04
C VAL A 159 -3.48 28.88 -9.13
N PRO A 160 -3.90 29.28 -10.35
CA PRO A 160 -5.03 30.20 -10.50
C PRO A 160 -6.28 29.66 -9.81
N ALA A 161 -7.08 30.56 -9.23
CA ALA A 161 -8.32 30.19 -8.54
C ALA A 161 -9.22 29.32 -9.45
N GLY A 162 -9.77 28.24 -8.88
CA GLY A 162 -10.63 27.29 -9.59
C GLY A 162 -9.91 26.27 -10.48
N MET A 163 -8.64 26.49 -10.84
CA MET A 163 -7.91 25.53 -11.71
C MET A 163 -7.55 24.23 -10.98
N ALA A 164 -7.30 24.29 -9.66
CA ALA A 164 -7.03 23.11 -8.85
C ALA A 164 -8.20 22.10 -8.92
N GLU A 165 -9.44 22.59 -8.74
CA GLU A 165 -10.68 21.78 -8.84
C GLU A 165 -10.82 21.11 -10.21
N ILE A 166 -10.56 21.87 -11.28
CA ILE A 166 -10.62 21.39 -12.66
C ILE A 166 -9.58 20.29 -12.89
N TRP A 167 -8.36 20.48 -12.42
CA TRP A 167 -7.30 19.48 -12.57
C TRP A 167 -7.57 18.23 -11.74
N LEU A 168 -8.04 18.37 -10.49
CA LEU A 168 -8.43 17.25 -9.65
C LEU A 168 -9.55 16.42 -10.29
N SER A 169 -10.59 17.07 -10.81
CA SER A 169 -11.68 16.41 -11.53
C SER A 169 -11.17 15.64 -12.76
N ARG A 170 -10.26 16.23 -13.53
CA ARG A 170 -9.63 15.55 -14.68
C ARG A 170 -8.77 14.37 -14.26
N ILE A 171 -7.99 14.51 -13.18
CA ILE A 171 -7.17 13.44 -12.64
C ILE A 171 -8.07 12.29 -12.20
N ALA A 172 -9.14 12.57 -11.45
CA ALA A 172 -10.11 11.58 -11.01
C ALA A 172 -10.72 10.82 -12.20
N ALA A 173 -11.18 11.53 -13.23
CA ALA A 173 -11.72 10.91 -14.45
C ALA A 173 -10.69 10.00 -15.14
N VAL A 174 -9.45 10.44 -15.29
CA VAL A 174 -8.39 9.61 -15.90
C VAL A 174 -8.07 8.39 -15.04
N LEU A 175 -8.00 8.53 -13.72
CA LEU A 175 -7.78 7.39 -12.82
C LEU A 175 -8.93 6.40 -12.86
N ASP A 176 -10.17 6.88 -12.92
CA ASP A 176 -11.36 6.05 -12.97
C ASP A 176 -11.40 5.21 -14.26
N THR A 177 -11.05 5.79 -15.41
CA THR A 177 -10.92 5.03 -16.69
C THR A 177 -9.83 3.95 -16.66
N ARG A 178 -8.91 3.99 -15.70
CA ARG A 178 -7.81 3.02 -15.54
C ARG A 178 -8.08 2.00 -14.44
N LYS A 179 -9.21 2.09 -13.74
CA LYS A 179 -9.62 1.10 -12.77
C LYS A 179 -9.94 -0.21 -13.49
N GLU A 180 -9.47 -1.28 -12.91
CA GLU A 180 -9.84 -2.64 -13.25
C GLU A 180 -10.60 -3.23 -12.05
N HIS A 181 -11.46 -4.20 -12.35
CA HIS A 181 -12.21 -4.93 -11.34
C HIS A 181 -11.92 -6.42 -11.44
N ALA A 182 -12.02 -7.11 -10.32
CA ALA A 182 -11.98 -8.55 -10.26
C ALA A 182 -12.85 -9.06 -9.12
N VAL A 183 -13.46 -10.23 -9.31
CA VAL A 183 -14.20 -10.90 -8.24
C VAL A 183 -13.41 -12.14 -7.81
N ILE A 184 -13.09 -12.17 -6.52
CA ILE A 184 -12.34 -13.24 -5.88
C ILE A 184 -13.30 -13.96 -4.95
N GLU A 185 -13.46 -15.26 -5.13
CA GLU A 185 -14.27 -16.08 -4.26
C GLU A 185 -13.40 -16.83 -3.25
N VAL A 186 -13.84 -16.84 -2.00
CA VAL A 186 -13.26 -17.64 -0.93
C VAL A 186 -13.81 -19.05 -1.02
N VAL A 187 -12.92 -20.03 -1.12
CA VAL A 187 -13.32 -21.44 -1.16
C VAL A 187 -13.87 -21.83 0.21
N ARG A 188 -15.10 -22.37 0.25
CA ARG A 188 -15.89 -22.65 1.48
C ARG A 188 -15.10 -23.27 2.64
N MET A 189 -14.23 -24.25 2.34
CA MET A 189 -13.43 -24.93 3.37
C MET A 189 -12.52 -23.98 4.18
N TYR A 190 -12.23 -22.79 3.64
CA TYR A 190 -11.39 -21.75 4.24
C TYR A 190 -12.19 -20.55 4.79
N ASN A 191 -13.52 -20.63 4.93
CA ASN A 191 -14.33 -19.55 5.51
C ASN A 191 -13.84 -19.13 6.92
N ARG A 192 -13.28 -20.07 7.69
CA ARG A 192 -12.66 -19.78 9.01
C ARG A 192 -11.42 -18.89 8.93
N GLU A 193 -10.77 -18.79 7.77
CA GLU A 193 -9.60 -17.94 7.52
C GLU A 193 -9.97 -16.58 6.90
N LEU A 194 -11.27 -16.24 6.81
CA LEU A 194 -11.75 -15.04 6.13
C LEU A 194 -11.00 -13.77 6.55
N SER A 195 -10.77 -13.56 7.84
CA SER A 195 -10.05 -12.37 8.33
C SER A 195 -8.64 -12.25 7.75
N ARG A 196 -7.92 -13.38 7.61
CA ARG A 196 -6.57 -13.42 7.02
C ARG A 196 -6.61 -13.17 5.51
N ILE A 197 -7.61 -13.70 4.83
CA ILE A 197 -7.84 -13.48 3.40
C ILE A 197 -8.15 -12.01 3.14
N MET A 198 -9.08 -11.43 3.89
CA MET A 198 -9.45 -10.01 3.81
C MET A 198 -8.26 -9.10 4.11
N TYR A 199 -7.38 -9.48 5.04
CA TYR A 199 -6.17 -8.74 5.35
C TYR A 199 -5.21 -8.64 4.15
N ALA A 200 -5.09 -9.71 3.35
CA ALA A 200 -4.25 -9.70 2.15
C ALA A 200 -4.71 -8.65 1.11
N PHE A 201 -5.99 -8.27 1.13
CA PHE A 201 -6.59 -7.27 0.24
C PHE A 201 -6.90 -5.94 0.94
N SER A 202 -6.39 -5.73 2.15
CA SER A 202 -6.70 -4.53 2.97
C SER A 202 -6.36 -3.20 2.28
N CYS A 203 -5.31 -3.18 1.46
CA CYS A 203 -4.85 -1.98 0.74
C CYS A 203 -5.64 -1.64 -0.53
N PHE A 204 -6.63 -2.46 -0.91
CA PHE A 204 -7.47 -2.22 -2.08
C PHE A 204 -8.87 -1.78 -1.67
N GLU A 205 -9.50 -1.01 -2.55
CA GLU A 205 -10.94 -0.78 -2.52
C GLU A 205 -11.64 -2.12 -2.77
N LYS A 206 -12.54 -2.50 -1.85
CA LYS A 206 -13.18 -3.81 -1.89
C LYS A 206 -14.59 -3.80 -1.32
N GLU A 207 -15.43 -4.61 -1.91
CA GLU A 207 -16.78 -4.93 -1.45
C GLU A 207 -16.85 -6.44 -1.19
N VAL A 208 -17.56 -6.84 -0.15
CA VAL A 208 -17.69 -8.25 0.23
C VAL A 208 -19.15 -8.62 0.30
N GLU A 209 -19.50 -9.68 -0.41
CA GLU A 209 -20.83 -10.26 -0.45
C GLU A 209 -20.75 -11.70 0.04
N TYR A 210 -21.74 -12.13 0.81
CA TYR A 210 -21.91 -13.51 1.22
C TYR A 210 -22.99 -14.14 0.34
N ALA A 211 -22.67 -15.27 -0.28
CA ALA A 211 -23.58 -16.04 -1.12
C ALA A 211 -24.16 -17.19 -0.29
N ASP A 212 -25.38 -17.01 0.21
CA ASP A 212 -26.07 -17.97 1.08
C ASP A 212 -26.20 -19.36 0.44
N GLU A 213 -26.48 -19.43 -0.86
CA GLU A 213 -26.71 -20.68 -1.60
C GLU A 213 -25.45 -21.56 -1.65
N GLU A 214 -24.28 -20.94 -1.76
CA GLU A 214 -22.99 -21.64 -1.94
C GLU A 214 -22.18 -21.72 -0.63
N ASP A 215 -22.61 -21.02 0.43
CA ASP A 215 -21.84 -20.81 1.67
C ASP A 215 -20.42 -20.30 1.38
N THR A 216 -20.33 -19.26 0.53
CA THR A 216 -19.06 -18.66 0.11
C THR A 216 -19.08 -17.14 0.18
N TYR A 217 -17.90 -16.55 0.25
CA TYR A 217 -17.71 -15.09 0.21
C TYR A 217 -17.15 -14.67 -1.15
N ARG A 218 -17.73 -13.63 -1.73
CA ARG A 218 -17.22 -12.97 -2.94
C ARG A 218 -16.68 -11.60 -2.56
N ILE A 219 -15.43 -11.36 -2.96
CA ILE A 219 -14.69 -10.13 -2.72
C ILE A 219 -14.51 -9.45 -4.08
N ARG A 220 -15.25 -8.37 -4.31
CA ARG A 220 -15.04 -7.51 -5.46
C ARG A 220 -13.91 -6.55 -5.15
N LEU A 221 -12.83 -6.62 -5.92
CA LEU A 221 -11.71 -5.69 -5.83
C LEU A 221 -11.79 -4.64 -6.93
N THR A 222 -11.46 -3.41 -6.57
CA THR A 222 -11.23 -2.30 -7.49
C THR A 222 -9.79 -1.80 -7.30
N PHE A 223 -9.02 -1.75 -8.38
CA PHE A 223 -7.60 -1.41 -8.35
C PHE A 223 -7.17 -0.75 -9.67
N LEU A 224 -6.04 -0.05 -9.68
CA LEU A 224 -5.51 0.51 -10.94
C LEU A 224 -4.84 -0.58 -11.78
N GLY A 225 -4.95 -0.51 -13.11
CA GLY A 225 -4.42 -1.57 -13.99
C GLY A 225 -2.92 -1.87 -13.85
N ASP A 226 -2.12 -0.92 -13.35
CA ASP A 226 -0.70 -1.09 -13.03
C ASP A 226 -0.43 -1.80 -11.68
N GLU A 227 -1.45 -1.90 -10.82
CA GLU A 227 -1.44 -2.69 -9.58
C GLU A 227 -1.79 -4.17 -9.80
N CYS A 228 -2.15 -4.55 -11.03
CA CYS A 228 -2.56 -5.92 -11.39
C CYS A 228 -1.57 -7.00 -10.93
N GLU A 229 -0.26 -6.78 -11.09
CA GLU A 229 0.76 -7.74 -10.61
C GLU A 229 0.84 -7.83 -9.08
N TYR A 230 0.54 -6.73 -8.38
CA TYR A 230 0.51 -6.73 -6.93
C TYR A 230 -0.71 -7.50 -6.41
N VAL A 231 -1.88 -7.32 -7.04
CA VAL A 231 -3.08 -8.12 -6.78
C VAL A 231 -2.80 -9.61 -7.01
N LEU A 232 -2.20 -9.96 -8.16
CA LEU A 232 -1.79 -11.34 -8.46
C LEU A 232 -0.85 -11.91 -7.40
N SER A 233 0.11 -11.12 -6.90
CA SER A 233 0.99 -11.55 -5.81
C SER A 233 0.23 -11.90 -4.53
N LYS A 234 -0.82 -11.15 -4.18
CA LYS A 234 -1.67 -11.47 -3.01
C LYS A 234 -2.49 -12.72 -3.23
N ILE A 235 -3.07 -12.89 -4.42
CA ILE A 235 -3.83 -14.10 -4.77
C ILE A 235 -2.93 -15.34 -4.74
N ARG A 236 -1.72 -15.27 -5.32
CA ARG A 236 -0.73 -16.36 -5.27
C ARG A 236 -0.33 -16.72 -3.84
N PHE A 237 -0.15 -15.72 -2.97
CA PHE A 237 0.17 -15.94 -1.56
C PHE A 237 -0.94 -16.70 -0.83
N LEU A 238 -2.21 -16.42 -1.16
CA LEU A 238 -3.35 -17.13 -0.58
C LEU A 238 -3.50 -18.56 -1.13
N GLY A 239 -3.06 -18.79 -2.38
CA GLY A 239 -3.06 -20.11 -3.01
C GLY A 239 -4.48 -20.65 -3.19
N MET A 240 -4.68 -21.92 -2.83
CA MET A 240 -5.97 -22.63 -2.99
C MET A 240 -7.12 -22.08 -2.13
N ARG A 241 -6.86 -21.11 -1.25
CA ARG A 241 -7.89 -20.48 -0.39
C ARG A 241 -8.91 -19.68 -1.16
N VAL A 242 -8.51 -19.19 -2.34
CA VAL A 242 -9.31 -18.29 -3.16
C VAL A 242 -9.24 -18.69 -4.62
N ARG A 243 -10.28 -18.33 -5.38
CA ARG A 243 -10.31 -18.44 -6.84
C ARG A 243 -10.79 -17.14 -7.46
N ILE A 244 -10.33 -16.83 -8.67
CA ILE A 244 -10.79 -15.67 -9.42
C ILE A 244 -12.01 -16.10 -10.25
N VAL A 245 -13.19 -15.60 -9.92
CA VAL A 245 -14.44 -15.93 -10.63
C VAL A 245 -14.76 -14.92 -11.73
N ASP A 246 -14.29 -13.68 -11.60
CA ASP A 246 -14.41 -12.63 -12.64
C ASP A 246 -13.09 -11.85 -12.76
N GLY A 247 -12.68 -11.53 -13.99
CA GLY A 247 -11.43 -10.84 -14.31
C GLY A 247 -10.50 -11.64 -15.22
N ASP A 248 -10.83 -11.74 -16.51
CA ASP A 248 -10.13 -12.53 -17.53
C ASP A 248 -8.60 -12.35 -17.54
N LYS A 249 -8.15 -11.10 -17.42
CA LYS A 249 -6.72 -10.76 -17.41
C LYS A 249 -6.03 -11.43 -16.23
N LEU A 250 -6.62 -11.38 -15.03
CA LEU A 250 -6.05 -12.02 -13.84
C LEU A 250 -6.11 -13.54 -13.95
N GLN A 251 -7.22 -14.10 -14.42
CA GLN A 251 -7.36 -15.55 -14.63
C GLN A 251 -6.30 -16.10 -15.58
N ARG A 252 -6.10 -15.43 -16.73
CA ARG A 252 -5.05 -15.80 -17.70
C ARG A 252 -3.66 -15.74 -17.07
N ARG A 253 -3.33 -14.65 -16.39
CA ARG A 253 -2.02 -14.46 -15.73
C ARG A 253 -1.78 -15.46 -14.59
N MET A 254 -2.81 -15.80 -13.82
CA MET A 254 -2.73 -16.83 -12.78
C MET A 254 -2.47 -18.20 -13.40
N ARG A 255 -3.23 -18.58 -14.43
CA ARG A 255 -3.05 -19.85 -15.15
C ARG A 255 -1.64 -19.99 -15.71
N GLU A 256 -1.13 -18.96 -16.39
CA GLU A 256 0.25 -18.93 -16.89
C GLU A 256 1.28 -19.15 -15.78
N SER A 257 1.12 -18.46 -14.64
CA SER A 257 2.05 -18.60 -13.51
C SER A 257 1.97 -19.96 -12.82
N ALA A 258 0.77 -20.52 -12.69
CA ALA A 258 0.55 -21.85 -12.12
C ALA A 258 1.12 -22.95 -13.02
N ALA A 259 0.87 -22.89 -14.34
CA ALA A 259 1.41 -23.84 -15.30
C ALA A 259 2.95 -23.84 -15.30
N LYS A 260 3.57 -22.65 -15.29
CA LYS A 260 5.03 -22.52 -15.17
C LYS A 260 5.57 -23.07 -13.85
N ALA A 261 4.83 -22.94 -12.75
CA ALA A 261 5.23 -23.48 -11.47
C ALA A 261 5.13 -25.01 -11.45
N LEU A 262 4.03 -25.58 -11.94
CA LEU A 262 3.81 -27.03 -12.04
C LEU A 262 4.85 -27.71 -12.95
N ALA A 263 5.17 -27.08 -14.08
CA ALA A 263 6.19 -27.57 -15.00
C ALA A 263 7.58 -27.69 -14.36
N ARG A 264 7.91 -26.83 -13.37
CA ARG A 264 9.18 -26.94 -12.61
C ARG A 264 9.23 -28.19 -11.72
N TYR A 265 8.06 -28.72 -11.33
CA TYR A 265 7.94 -29.93 -10.55
C TYR A 265 7.66 -31.17 -11.43
N GLY A 266 7.70 -31.04 -12.76
CA GLY A 266 7.44 -32.14 -13.69
C GLY A 266 5.97 -32.54 -13.80
N ILE A 267 5.05 -31.75 -13.24
CA ILE A 267 3.61 -31.97 -13.36
C ILE A 267 3.13 -31.25 -14.61
N ALA A 268 2.80 -32.00 -15.66
CA ALA A 268 2.14 -31.45 -16.83
C ALA A 268 0.67 -31.15 -16.50
N ALA A 269 0.10 -30.11 -17.10
CA ALA A 269 -1.28 -29.67 -16.84
C ALA A 269 -2.37 -30.67 -17.30
N GLU A 270 -1.98 -31.84 -17.80
CA GLU A 270 -2.87 -32.87 -18.35
C GLU A 270 -3.39 -33.85 -17.28
N ASP A 271 -2.77 -33.93 -16.10
CA ASP A 271 -3.16 -34.90 -15.05
C ASP A 271 -4.35 -34.44 -14.18
N SER A 272 -4.86 -33.22 -14.36
CA SER A 272 -5.99 -32.70 -13.56
C SER A 272 -7.38 -33.02 -14.12
N GLU A 273 -7.51 -33.47 -15.38
CA GLU A 273 -8.81 -33.85 -15.97
C GLU A 273 -9.15 -35.34 -15.80
N ALA A 274 -8.21 -36.19 -15.37
CA ALA A 274 -8.44 -37.62 -15.19
C ALA A 274 -9.10 -38.01 -13.84
N GLY A 275 -9.40 -37.05 -12.97
CA GLY A 275 -9.91 -37.31 -11.61
C GLY A 275 -11.44 -37.32 -11.45
N SER A 276 -12.22 -37.01 -12.49
CA SER A 276 -13.70 -36.94 -12.37
C SER A 276 -14.46 -37.96 -13.23
N SER A 277 -13.85 -39.09 -13.56
CA SER A 277 -14.59 -40.20 -14.17
C SER A 277 -14.06 -41.55 -13.68
N HIS A 278 -14.83 -42.18 -12.79
CA HIS A 278 -14.85 -43.56 -12.25
C HIS A 278 -15.03 -43.45 -10.72
N ASN A 279 -16.08 -43.97 -10.08
CA ASN A 279 -16.93 -45.10 -10.45
C ASN A 279 -18.29 -45.03 -9.73
N ASP A 280 -19.28 -45.65 -10.37
CA ASP A 280 -20.48 -46.24 -9.76
C ASP A 280 -20.15 -47.13 -8.54
#